data_AF-A0A356Z9R4-F1
#
_entry.id   AF-A0A356Z9R4-F1
#
_cell.length_a   1.000
_cell.length_b   1.000
_cell.length_c   1.000
_cell.angle_alpha   90.00
_cell.angle_beta   90.00
_cell.angle_gamma   90.00
#
_symmetry.space_group_name_H-M   'P 1'
#
loop_
_entity.id
_entity.type
_entity.pdbx_description
1 polymer ?
#
loop_
_entity_poly.entity_id
_entity_poly.type
_entity_poly.pdbx_seq_one_letter_code
_entity_poly.pdbx_strand_id
1 'polypeptide(L)'
;MNLIKEAEKVLYAKFEELNEIAFANQEKVLKALQRKNVHESHFNSSTGYGYDDMGRDDLEGIYAEVFGAEDAMVRSQIVSGTHA
;
A
#
# COMPACT_ATOMS: atom_id res chain seq x y z
N MET A 1 -0.34 31.93 -16.49
CA MET A 1 -1.20 30.87 -17.08
C MET A 1 -0.57 30.19 -18.30
N ASN A 2 0.09 30.90 -19.22
CA ASN A 2 0.70 30.26 -20.41
C ASN A 2 1.84 29.29 -20.05
N LEU A 3 2.75 29.68 -19.14
CA LEU A 3 3.87 28.83 -18.71
C LEU A 3 3.42 27.47 -18.15
N ILE A 4 2.35 27.43 -17.36
CA ILE A 4 1.82 26.20 -16.76
C ILE A 4 1.26 25.28 -17.86
N LYS A 5 0.46 25.83 -18.78
CA LYS A 5 -0.12 25.07 -19.89
C LYS A 5 0.95 24.51 -20.84
N GLU A 6 2.05 25.23 -21.04
CA GLU A 6 3.18 24.76 -21.83
C GLU A 6 3.94 23.64 -21.12
N ALA A 7 4.19 23.77 -19.82
CA ALA A 7 4.80 22.73 -19.01
C ALA A 7 3.95 21.44 -18.98
N GLU A 8 2.63 21.56 -18.79
CA GLU A 8 1.70 20.44 -18.83
C GLU A 8 1.72 19.71 -20.18
N LYS A 9 1.76 20.45 -21.30
CA LYS A 9 1.87 19.85 -22.63
C LYS A 9 3.17 19.06 -22.80
N VAL A 10 4.29 19.59 -22.32
CA VAL A 10 5.60 18.90 -22.39
C VAL A 10 5.59 17.64 -21.52
N LEU A 11 4.92 17.68 -20.36
CA LEU A 11 4.88 16.57 -19.41
C LEU A 11 3.76 15.54 -19.70
N TYR A 12 2.86 15.81 -20.65
CA TYR A 12 1.69 14.97 -20.89
C TYR A 12 2.02 13.50 -21.09
N ALA A 13 3.00 13.19 -21.95
CA ALA A 13 3.43 11.81 -22.18
C ALA A 13 3.97 11.14 -20.90
N LYS A 14 4.64 11.90 -20.02
CA LYS A 14 5.14 11.37 -18.75
C LYS A 14 4.00 11.11 -17.76
N PHE A 15 2.98 11.97 -17.73
CA PHE A 15 1.80 11.73 -16.91
C PHE A 15 0.98 10.53 -17.37
N GLU A 16 0.86 10.30 -18.69
CA GLU A 16 0.28 9.08 -19.24
C GLU A 16 1.02 7.82 -18.76
N GLU A 17 2.34 7.78 -18.90
CA GLU A 17 3.17 6.67 -18.40
C GLU A 17 2.96 6.43 -16.89
N LEU A 18 2.95 7.50 -16.09
CA LEU A 18 2.73 7.40 -14.65
C LEU A 18 1.31 6.92 -14.30
N ASN A 19 0.31 7.28 -15.10
CA ASN A 19 -1.07 6.80 -14.92
C ASN A 19 -1.17 5.29 -15.16
N GLU A 20 -0.51 4.76 -16.20
CA GLU A 20 -0.47 3.31 -16.45
C GLU A 20 0.20 2.56 -15.30
N ILE A 21 1.32 3.08 -14.79
CA ILE A 21 2.03 2.52 -13.63
C ILE A 21 1.14 2.56 -12.38
N ALA A 22 0.45 3.68 -12.14
CA ALA A 22 -0.47 3.82 -11.02
C ALA A 22 -1.63 2.83 -11.12
N PHE A 23 -2.20 2.64 -12.32
CA PHE A 23 -3.27 1.68 -12.56
C PHE A 23 -2.82 0.24 -12.28
N ALA A 24 -1.65 -0.17 -12.78
CA ALA A 24 -1.11 -1.50 -12.54
C ALA A 24 -0.84 -1.74 -11.04
N ASN A 25 -0.28 -0.74 -10.34
CA ASN A 25 -0.04 -0.85 -8.90
C ASN A 25 -1.32 -0.87 -8.08
N GLN A 26 -2.34 -0.11 -8.48
CA GLN A 26 -3.66 -0.13 -7.85
C GLN A 26 -4.30 -1.51 -7.97
N GLU A 27 -4.25 -2.12 -9.16
CA GLU A 27 -4.75 -3.48 -9.37
C GLU A 27 -3.99 -4.50 -8.50
N LYS A 28 -2.66 -4.38 -8.42
CA LYS A 28 -1.81 -5.24 -7.58
C LYS A 28 -2.22 -5.19 -6.11
N VAL A 29 -2.37 -3.99 -5.54
CA VAL A 29 -2.77 -3.80 -4.13
C VAL A 29 -4.20 -4.29 -3.89
N LEU A 30 -5.13 -4.00 -4.81
CA LEU A 30 -6.51 -4.46 -4.72
C LEU A 30 -6.60 -5.99 -4.70
N LYS A 31 -5.84 -6.68 -5.55
CA LYS A 31 -5.77 -8.14 -5.58
C LYS A 31 -5.24 -8.73 -4.27
N ALA A 32 -4.22 -8.12 -3.67
CA ALA A 32 -3.68 -8.57 -2.38
C ALA A 32 -4.71 -8.43 -1.25
N LEU A 33 -5.41 -7.29 -1.18
CA LEU A 33 -6.52 -7.08 -0.24
C LEU A 33 -7.63 -8.12 -0.41
N GLN A 34 -8.00 -8.42 -1.65
CA GLN A 34 -9.02 -9.43 -1.97
C GLN A 34 -8.59 -10.85 -1.57
N ARG A 35 -7.35 -11.25 -1.84
CA ARG A 35 -6.85 -12.60 -1.48
C ARG A 35 -6.78 -12.81 0.02
N LYS A 36 -6.49 -11.75 0.78
CA LYS A 36 -6.53 -11.74 2.24
C LYS A 36 -7.94 -11.57 2.81
N ASN A 37 -8.95 -11.45 1.94
CA ASN A 37 -10.35 -11.29 2.30
C ASN A 37 -10.56 -10.16 3.31
N VAL A 38 -9.91 -9.00 3.15
CA VAL A 38 -10.03 -7.91 4.13
C VAL A 38 -11.48 -7.47 4.27
N HIS A 39 -11.95 -7.38 5.52
CA HIS A 39 -13.28 -6.94 5.89
C HIS A 39 -13.24 -6.14 7.20
N GLU A 40 -14.39 -5.60 7.62
CA GLU A 40 -14.50 -4.65 8.74
C GLU A 40 -13.76 -5.08 10.02
N SER A 41 -13.78 -6.37 10.36
CA SER A 41 -13.14 -6.93 11.55
C SER A 41 -11.62 -6.73 11.60
N HIS A 42 -10.96 -6.60 10.43
CA HIS A 42 -9.52 -6.36 10.34
C HIS A 42 -9.13 -4.97 10.87
N PHE A 43 -10.09 -4.06 10.98
CA PHE A 43 -9.88 -2.71 11.50
C PHE A 43 -10.20 -2.59 13.00
N ASN A 44 -10.54 -3.70 13.65
CA ASN A 44 -10.74 -3.71 15.10
C ASN A 44 -9.42 -3.48 15.83
N SER A 45 -9.46 -2.68 16.89
CA SER A 45 -8.29 -2.45 17.75
C SER A 45 -7.99 -3.68 18.61
N SER A 46 -6.72 -4.06 18.69
CA SER A 46 -6.20 -4.95 19.74
C SER A 46 -5.64 -4.13 20.92
N THR A 47 -5.64 -4.73 22.11
CA THR A 47 -5.09 -4.11 23.34
C THR A 47 -4.26 -5.12 24.13
N GLY A 48 -3.55 -4.65 25.16
CA GLY A 48 -2.70 -5.51 25.98
C GLY A 48 -1.53 -6.08 25.19
N TYR A 49 -1.35 -7.41 25.25
CA TYR A 49 -0.25 -8.09 24.54
C TYR A 49 -0.44 -8.16 23.02
N GLY A 50 -1.66 -7.98 22.52
CA GLY A 50 -1.95 -8.07 21.08
C GLY A 50 -1.75 -9.47 20.49
N TYR A 51 -2.07 -10.53 21.24
CA TYR A 51 -2.08 -11.88 20.67
C TYR A 51 -3.23 -12.06 19.68
N ASP A 52 -3.00 -12.88 18.66
CA ASP A 52 -3.98 -13.27 17.64
C ASP A 52 -4.67 -12.08 16.96
N ASP A 53 -3.92 -11.01 16.70
CA ASP A 53 -4.41 -9.83 15.99
C ASP A 53 -4.43 -10.09 14.47
N MET A 54 -5.56 -10.59 13.98
CA MET A 54 -5.79 -10.88 12.56
C MET A 54 -5.56 -9.67 11.66
N GLY A 55 -6.04 -8.48 12.05
CA GLY A 55 -5.92 -7.27 11.24
C GLY A 55 -4.46 -6.90 11.02
N ARG A 56 -3.67 -7.03 12.10
CA ARG A 56 -2.23 -6.83 12.10
C ARG A 56 -1.50 -7.89 11.24
N ASP A 57 -1.84 -9.17 11.39
CA ASP A 57 -1.12 -10.26 10.72
C ASP A 57 -1.45 -10.30 9.22
N ASP A 58 -2.70 -10.04 8.83
CA ASP A 58 -3.07 -9.96 7.41
C ASP A 58 -2.58 -8.68 6.73
N LEU A 59 -2.42 -7.55 7.47
CA LEU A 59 -1.73 -6.36 6.94
C LEU A 59 -0.30 -6.68 6.50
N GLU A 60 0.45 -7.43 7.30
CA GLU A 60 1.80 -7.88 6.92
C GLU A 60 1.76 -8.82 5.72
N GLY A 61 0.82 -9.76 5.70
CA GLY A 61 0.63 -10.63 4.55
C GLY A 61 0.33 -9.88 3.25
N ILE A 62 -0.43 -8.77 3.30
CA ILE A 62 -0.68 -7.89 2.14
C ILE A 62 0.62 -7.25 1.68
N TYR A 63 1.42 -6.71 2.60
CA TYR A 63 2.70 -6.10 2.27
C TYR A 63 3.67 -7.10 1.66
N ALA A 64 3.81 -8.29 2.26
CA ALA A 64 4.64 -9.36 1.73
C ALA A 64 4.25 -9.70 0.28
N GLU A 65 2.95 -9.87 0.01
CA GLU A 65 2.45 -10.15 -1.34
C GLU A 65 2.72 -9.01 -2.34
N VAL A 66 2.45 -7.76 -1.94
CA VAL A 66 2.60 -6.58 -2.81
C VAL A 66 4.07 -6.32 -3.18
N PHE A 67 4.99 -6.61 -2.27
CA PHE A 67 6.43 -6.45 -2.46
C PHE A 67 7.13 -7.71 -3.00
N GLY A 68 6.42 -8.85 -3.10
CA GLY A 68 6.98 -10.10 -3.60
C GLY A 68 7.98 -10.74 -2.62
N ALA A 69 7.77 -10.54 -1.32
CA ALA A 69 8.57 -11.14 -0.26
C ALA A 69 7.85 -12.34 0.37
N GLU A 70 8.59 -13.17 1.08
CA GLU A 70 8.02 -14.30 1.84
C GLU A 70 7.25 -13.82 3.07
N ASP A 71 7.67 -12.71 3.68
CA ASP A 71 7.09 -12.11 4.87
C ASP A 71 7.34 -10.59 4.90
N ALA A 72 6.67 -9.87 5.79
CA ALA A 72 6.86 -8.42 5.99
C ALA A 72 6.66 -8.04 7.45
N MET A 73 7.27 -6.94 7.89
CA MET A 73 7.03 -6.37 9.22
C MET A 73 6.46 -4.95 9.12
N VAL A 74 5.17 -4.77 9.45
CA VAL A 74 4.46 -3.49 9.29
C VAL A 74 3.66 -3.19 10.55
N ARG A 75 4.20 -2.29 11.36
CA ARG A 75 3.82 -2.14 12.77
C ARG A 75 3.95 -0.70 13.22
N SER A 76 3.02 -0.24 14.07
CA SER A 76 3.12 1.08 14.71
C SER A 76 4.31 1.17 15.68
N GLN A 77 4.82 0.04 16.15
CA GLN A 77 6.05 -0.08 16.94
C GLN A 77 7.30 0.35 16.15
N ILE A 78 7.27 0.29 14.81
CA ILE A 78 8.34 0.80 13.95
C ILE A 78 8.07 2.29 13.69
N VAL A 79 8.61 3.13 14.57
CA VAL A 79 8.25 4.57 14.62
C VAL A 79 8.74 5.44 13.45
N SER A 80 9.65 4.97 12.60
CA SER A 80 10.15 5.73 11.45
C SER A 80 10.86 4.85 10.43
N GLY A 81 11.10 5.37 9.23
CA GLY A 81 11.91 4.69 8.21
C GLY A 81 13.39 4.52 8.58
N THR A 82 13.93 5.34 9.50
CA THR A 82 15.30 5.13 10.03
C THR A 82 15.33 4.02 11.09
N HIS A 83 14.19 3.71 11.69
CA HIS A 83 14.06 2.63 12.67
C HIS A 83 13.73 1.28 12.01
N ALA A 84 12.98 1.32 10.91
CA ALA A 84 12.64 0.17 10.07
C ALA A 84 13.88 -0.48 9.45
#